data_AF-A0A437NT04-F1
#
_entry.id   AF-A0A437NT04-F1
#
_cell.length_a   1.000
_cell.length_b   1.000
_cell.length_c   1.000
_cell.angle_alpha   90.00
_cell.angle_beta   90.00
_cell.angle_gamma   90.00
#
_symmetry.space_group_name_H-M   'P 1'
#
loop_
_entity.id
_entity.type
_entity.pdbx_description
1 polymer ?
#
loop_
_entity_poly.entity_id
_entity_poly.type
_entity_poly.pdbx_seq_one_letter_code
_entity_poly.pdbx_strand_id
1 'polypeptide(L)' 'MALKKIIPAVALHRPKKDFKPFEYDTLGGVLGGKYSVEVVAPGTPVEIDADEADELIARGLAQEVKTKAEPPAGTAS' A
#
# COMPACT_ATOMS: atom_id res chain seq x y z
N MET A 1 -12.67 8.52 -2.16
CA MET A 1 -11.45 8.69 -2.96
C MET A 1 -11.32 7.48 -3.86
N ALA A 2 -10.89 7.65 -5.12
CA ALA A 2 -10.71 6.52 -6.03
C ALA A 2 -9.39 5.84 -5.73
N LEU A 3 -9.35 4.50 -5.68
CA LEU A 3 -8.11 3.74 -5.52
C LEU A 3 -7.54 3.39 -6.89
N LYS A 4 -6.21 3.49 -7.05
CA LYS A 4 -5.46 3.08 -8.23
C LYS A 4 -4.50 1.95 -7.90
N LYS A 5 -4.37 0.98 -8.81
CA LYS A 5 -3.37 -0.09 -8.74
C LYS A 5 -2.07 0.39 -9.37
N ILE A 6 -1.01 0.39 -8.58
CA ILE A 6 0.35 0.71 -9.03
C ILE A 6 1.32 -0.40 -8.65
N ILE A 7 2.44 -0.47 -9.38
CA ILE A 7 3.62 -1.22 -8.98
C ILE A 7 4.68 -0.19 -8.57
N PRO A 8 5.06 -0.11 -7.28
CA PRO A 8 6.08 0.81 -6.84
C PRO A 8 7.46 0.30 -7.24
N ALA A 9 8.33 1.19 -7.72
CA ALA A 9 9.73 0.90 -8.00
C ALA A 9 10.61 0.96 -6.73
N VAL A 10 10.07 1.50 -5.63
CA VAL A 10 10.72 1.65 -4.32
C VAL A 10 9.88 1.01 -3.21
N ALA A 11 10.51 0.68 -2.08
CA ALA A 11 9.78 0.15 -0.93
C ALA A 11 8.83 1.22 -0.33
N LEU A 12 7.53 0.94 -0.31
CA LEU A 12 6.54 1.84 0.26
C LEU A 12 6.31 1.49 1.73
N HIS A 13 6.51 2.49 2.60
CA HIS A 13 6.30 2.38 4.04
C HIS A 13 4.95 2.97 4.36
N ARG A 14 3.99 2.13 4.76
CA ARG A 14 2.63 2.57 5.05
C ARG A 14 2.23 2.24 6.48
N PRO A 15 1.47 3.11 7.15
CA PRO A 15 0.88 2.76 8.43
C PRO A 15 -0.11 1.62 8.24
N LYS A 16 -0.01 0.59 9.08
CA LYS A 16 -0.91 -0.56 9.01
C LYS A 16 -2.35 -0.09 9.32
N LYS A 17 -3.29 -0.36 8.39
CA LYS A 17 -4.64 0.24 8.36
C LYS A 17 -5.48 -0.02 9.61
N ASP A 18 -5.20 -1.12 10.32
CA ASP A 18 -5.91 -1.51 11.55
C ASP A 18 -5.11 -1.22 12.84
N PHE A 19 -4.05 -0.42 12.74
CA PHE A 19 -3.17 -0.19 13.88
C PHE A 19 -3.67 0.92 14.79
N LYS A 20 -3.84 0.61 16.08
CA LYS A 20 -4.12 1.60 17.13
C LYS A 20 -2.79 2.17 17.64
N PRO A 21 -2.48 3.45 17.38
CA PRO A 21 -1.24 4.07 17.85
C PRO A 21 -1.13 4.09 19.38
N PHE A 22 -2.27 4.05 20.07
CA PHE A 22 -2.36 3.99 21.51
C PHE A 22 -3.37 2.91 21.91
N GLU A 23 -2.94 1.97 22.75
CA GLU A 23 -3.85 1.11 23.50
C GLU A 23 -4.15 1.77 24.84
N TYR A 24 -5.43 1.90 25.15
CA TYR A 24 -5.93 2.41 26.42
C TYR A 24 -6.57 1.25 27.19
N ASP A 25 -6.29 1.17 28.49
CA ASP A 25 -7.04 0.28 29.38
C ASP A 25 -8.49 0.78 29.53
N THR A 26 -9.37 -0.08 30.03
CA THR A 26 -10.76 0.19 30.42
C THR A 26 -10.95 1.40 31.33
N LEU A 27 -9.90 1.83 32.04
CA LEU A 27 -9.86 3.01 32.90
C LEU A 27 -9.24 4.26 32.23
N GLY A 28 -8.91 4.19 30.94
CA GLY A 28 -8.36 5.32 30.16
C GLY A 28 -6.84 5.53 30.31
N GLY A 29 -6.13 4.64 31.00
CA GLY A 29 -4.66 4.67 31.11
C GLY A 29 -3.98 4.19 29.82
N VAL A 30 -2.90 4.85 29.39
CA VAL A 30 -2.11 4.44 28.21
C VAL A 30 -1.30 3.19 28.55
N LEU A 31 -1.63 2.06 27.92
CA LEU A 31 -0.93 0.77 28.09
C LEU A 31 0.34 0.66 27.24
N GLY A 32 0.43 1.48 26.19
CA GLY A 32 1.56 1.53 25.27
C GLY A 32 1.11 1.76 23.83
N GLY A 33 2.07 2.07 22.96
CA GLY A 33 1.85 2.27 21.53
C GLY A 33 3.02 1.70 20.75
N LYS A 34 2.77 0.80 19.80
CA LYS A 34 3.81 0.19 18.96
C LYS A 34 3.59 0.54 17.49
N TYR A 35 3.96 1.75 17.08
CA TYR A 35 3.83 2.17 15.68
C TYR A 35 4.31 1.07 14.71
N SER A 36 3.38 0.49 13.94
CA SER A 36 3.64 -0.61 13.03
C SER A 36 3.48 -0.14 11.59
N VAL A 37 4.59 -0.18 10.87
CA VAL A 37 4.67 0.16 9.46
C VAL A 37 4.67 -1.14 8.66
N GLU A 38 3.80 -1.21 7.67
CA GLU A 38 3.85 -2.22 6.62
C GLU A 38 4.81 -1.73 5.53
N VAL A 39 5.77 -2.59 5.19
CA VAL A 39 6.72 -2.32 4.10
C VAL A 39 6.28 -3.14 2.89
N VAL A 40 5.79 -2.45 1.87
CA VAL A 40 5.48 -3.06 0.58
C VAL A 40 6.76 -3.07 -0.25
N ALA A 41 7.21 -4.25 -0.63
CA ALA A 41 8.41 -4.41 -1.44
C ALA A 41 8.23 -3.75 -2.83
N PRO A 42 9.31 -3.21 -3.42
CA PRO A 42 9.28 -2.76 -4.81
C PRO A 42 8.91 -3.93 -5.73
N GLY A 43 8.12 -3.65 -6.78
CA GLY A 43 7.61 -4.66 -7.70
C GLY A 43 6.31 -5.33 -7.27
N THR A 44 5.86 -5.16 -6.01
CA THR A 44 4.60 -5.72 -5.53
C THR A 44 3.41 -4.83 -5.95
N PRO A 45 2.41 -5.36 -6.69
CA PRO A 45 1.23 -4.61 -7.05
C PRO A 45 0.45 -4.20 -5.81
N VAL A 46 0.00 -2.95 -5.77
CA VAL A 46 -0.70 -2.43 -4.60
C VAL A 46 -1.72 -1.36 -4.95
N GLU A 47 -2.80 -1.33 -4.19
CA GLU A 47 -3.85 -0.30 -4.27
C GLU A 47 -3.53 0.83 -3.28
N ILE A 48 -3.51 2.06 -3.79
CA ILE A 48 -3.43 3.30 -3.00
C ILE A 48 -4.38 4.34 -3.57
N ASP A 49 -4.54 5.46 -2.88
CA ASP A 49 -5.35 6.56 -3.37
C ASP A 49 -4.82 7.10 -4.70
N ALA A 50 -5.74 7.49 -5.59
CA ALA A 50 -5.41 7.91 -6.95
C ALA A 50 -4.44 9.10 -6.97
N ASP A 51 -4.58 10.05 -6.05
CA ASP A 51 -3.73 11.22 -5.95
C ASP A 51 -2.30 10.84 -5.54
N GLU A 52 -2.14 9.93 -4.55
CA GLU A 52 -0.83 9.40 -4.15
C GLU A 52 -0.20 8.56 -5.27
N ALA A 53 -1.00 7.76 -5.98
CA ALA A 53 -0.56 7.00 -7.14
C ALA A 53 -0.04 7.91 -8.24
N ASP A 54 -0.78 8.96 -8.58
CA ASP A 54 -0.39 9.91 -9.62
C ASP A 54 0.88 10.68 -9.23
N GLU A 55 1.06 11.05 -7.96
CA GLU A 55 2.32 11.63 -7.48
C GLU A 55 3.50 10.65 -7.63
N LEU A 56 3.33 9.39 -7.23
CA LEU A 56 4.39 8.39 -7.33
C LEU A 56 4.76 8.09 -8.79
N ILE A 57 3.76 8.04 -9.68
CA ILE A 57 3.96 7.86 -11.11
C ILE A 57 4.65 9.09 -11.72
N ALA A 58 4.20 10.30 -11.37
CA ALA A 58 4.79 11.55 -11.85
C ALA A 58 6.26 11.71 -11.42
N ARG A 59 6.62 11.17 -10.24
CA ARG A 59 8.01 11.11 -9.74
C ARG A 59 8.83 9.97 -10.34
N GLY A 60 8.24 9.10 -11.16
CA GLY A 60 8.90 7.90 -11.70
C GLY A 60 9.19 6.83 -10.66
N LEU A 61 8.55 6.90 -9.48
CA LEU A 61 8.71 5.96 -8.37
C LEU A 61 7.68 4.82 -8.40
N ALA A 62 6.73 4.86 -9.33
CA ALA A 62 5.75 3.81 -9.55
C ALA A 62 5.30 3.73 -11.00
N GLN A 63 4.74 2.58 -11.37
CA GLN A 63 4.13 2.34 -12.67
C GLN A 63 2.64 2.01 -12.48
N GLU A 64 1.78 2.65 -13.28
CA GLU A 64 0.35 2.34 -13.29
C GLU A 64 0.13 0.94 -13.87
N VAL A 65 -0.58 0.08 -13.14
CA VAL A 65 -1.05 -1.19 -13.68
C VAL A 65 -2.30 -0.89 -14.49
N LYS A 66 -2.13 -0.51 -15.75
CA LYS A 66 -3.25 -0.43 -16.69
C LYS A 66 -3.79 -1.84 -16.87
N THR A 67 -4.96 -2.12 -16.31
CA THR A 67 -5.77 -3.31 -16.62
C THR A 67 -6.22 -3.22 -18.08
N LYS A 68 -5.29 -3.44 -19.02
CA LYS A 68 -5.65 -4.07 -20.27
C LYS A 68 -5.89 -5.53 -19.88
N ALA A 69 -7.12 -5.99 -20.13
CA ALA A 69 -7.64 -7.30 -19.81
C ALA A 69 -6.55 -8.38 -19.66
N GLU A 70 -6.66 -9.14 -18.57
CA GLU A 70 -6.19 -10.52 -18.43
C GLU A 70 -5.77 -11.15 -19.77
N PRO A 71 -4.50 -11.57 -19.97
CA PRO A 71 -4.30 -12.88 -20.51
C PRO A 71 -4.52 -13.84 -19.35
N PRO A 72 -5.54 -14.73 -19.38
CA PRO A 72 -5.60 -15.82 -18.43
C PRO A 72 -4.27 -16.57 -18.50
N ALA A 73 -3.82 -17.05 -17.34
CA ALA A 73 -2.63 -17.86 -17.17
C ALA A 73 -2.47 -18.87 -18.32
N GLY A 74 -1.52 -18.59 -19.21
CA GLY A 74 -1.21 -19.41 -20.37
C GLY A 74 0.29 -19.70 -20.38
N THR A 75 0.76 -20.41 -19.36
CA THR A 75 2.07 -21.06 -19.39
C THR A 75 1.88 -22.54 -19.15
N ALA A 76 2.14 -23.29 -20.21
CA ALA A 76 2.98 -24.47 -20.26
C ALA A 76 2.30 -25.72 -20.85
N SER A 77 2.84 -26.08 -22.02
CA SER A 77 2.96 -27.42 -22.60
C SER A 77 1.75 -28.03 -23.31
#